data_AF-A0A3N4LZV0-F1
#
_entry.id   AF-A0A3N4LZV0-F1
#
_cell.length_a   1.000
_cell.length_b   1.000
_cell.length_c   1.000
_cell.angle_alpha   90.00
_cell.angle_beta   90.00
_cell.angle_gamma   90.00
#
_symmetry.space_group_name_H-M   'P 1'
#
loop_
_entity.id
_entity.type
_entity.pdbx_description
1 polymer ?
#
loop_
_entity_poly.entity_id
_entity_poly.type
_entity_poly.pdbx_seq_one_letter_code
_entity_poly.pdbx_strand_id
1 'polypeptide(L)'
;MLISSGRVLTRAAGLSALQSLPAYKAVIPVGKFIPRGLATTTAPKKAASSSAVSKKTTITTKAAKAPVKPTAASTTKKAAPVAPKVAVEPTEKSSKKSKKTEEEKQKENIKSLLEKALDPPPLSTKSIWIWFLKDKFESCKGTGENVATILKREHKNWVNEYKNLAPADLQALQAKAEMMSGNAGEAFANWVKQHSPAEIRQANLARAALRNIKAKSDPVPRGLKSNSFAAIPDDRFPLRARSANILYIKEKFASLPKEKRADALPALMKEYTALPESEKQKWKALSAKDLVRYHNQLKDIGIEPPSTSA
;
A
#
# COMPACT_ATOMS: atom_id res chain seq x y z
N MET A 1 -20.18 -60.51 60.82
CA MET A 1 -18.84 -60.07 60.32
C MET A 1 -19.00 -59.49 58.92
N LEU A 2 -17.98 -58.75 58.47
CA LEU A 2 -17.88 -58.08 57.16
C LEU A 2 -18.85 -56.90 56.94
N ILE A 3 -18.34 -55.90 56.22
CA ILE A 3 -18.87 -54.53 56.12
C ILE A 3 -18.96 -54.20 54.63
N SER A 4 -20.07 -53.62 54.18
CA SER A 4 -20.21 -53.11 52.80
C SER A 4 -20.40 -51.60 52.78
N SER A 5 -19.33 -50.88 52.43
CA SER A 5 -19.24 -49.42 52.55
C SER A 5 -19.77 -48.69 51.31
N GLY A 6 -21.08 -48.50 51.23
CA GLY A 6 -21.74 -47.75 50.15
C GLY A 6 -21.45 -46.25 50.16
N ARG A 7 -20.29 -45.82 49.66
CA ARG A 7 -19.96 -44.40 49.46
C ARG A 7 -20.62 -43.83 48.20
N VAL A 8 -21.73 -43.11 48.36
CA VAL A 8 -22.32 -42.29 47.29
C VAL A 8 -21.41 -41.08 47.02
N LEU A 9 -20.70 -41.09 45.89
CA LEU A 9 -19.86 -39.97 45.43
C LEU A 9 -20.65 -39.06 44.48
N THR A 10 -21.19 -37.98 45.01
CA THR A 10 -21.85 -36.91 44.25
C THR A 10 -20.83 -36.12 43.41
N ARG A 11 -20.61 -36.53 42.16
CA ARG A 11 -19.82 -35.76 41.18
C ARG A 11 -20.57 -34.54 40.67
N ALA A 12 -20.59 -33.48 41.47
CA ALA A 12 -20.87 -32.14 40.99
C ALA A 12 -19.64 -31.60 40.23
N ALA A 13 -19.74 -31.54 38.91
CA ALA A 13 -18.87 -30.78 38.03
C ALA A 13 -19.76 -30.11 36.97
N GLY A 14 -19.53 -28.87 36.54
CA GLY A 14 -18.35 -28.04 36.74
C GLY A 14 -18.06 -27.20 35.49
N LEU A 15 -19.10 -26.81 34.75
CA LEU A 15 -19.02 -26.19 33.43
C LEU A 15 -18.95 -24.66 33.51
N SER A 16 -18.02 -24.14 34.30
CA SER A 16 -17.71 -22.71 34.41
C SER A 16 -16.49 -22.35 33.56
N ALA A 17 -16.62 -22.47 32.24
CA ALA A 17 -15.52 -22.28 31.28
C ALA A 17 -15.93 -21.48 30.02
N LEU A 18 -16.79 -20.47 30.17
CA LEU A 18 -17.03 -19.44 29.15
C LEU A 18 -15.83 -18.49 29.06
N GLN A 19 -14.68 -19.00 28.61
CA GLN A 19 -13.50 -18.20 28.32
C GLN A 19 -13.78 -17.29 27.12
N SER A 20 -13.57 -15.99 27.30
CA SER A 20 -13.83 -14.99 26.27
C SER A 20 -12.82 -15.10 25.12
N LEU A 21 -13.27 -15.62 23.97
CA LEU A 21 -12.53 -15.47 22.72
C LEU A 21 -12.34 -13.97 22.43
N PRO A 22 -11.12 -13.48 22.15
CA PRO A 22 -10.90 -12.08 21.85
C PRO A 22 -11.60 -11.74 20.54
N ALA A 23 -12.60 -10.85 20.60
CA ALA A 23 -13.36 -10.44 19.43
C ALA A 23 -12.47 -9.65 18.45
N TYR A 24 -11.92 -10.36 17.45
CA TYR A 24 -11.08 -9.81 16.38
C TYR A 24 -11.85 -8.73 15.61
N LYS A 25 -11.68 -7.46 16.01
CA LYS A 25 -12.32 -6.34 15.34
C LYS A 25 -11.77 -6.25 13.92
N ALA A 26 -12.61 -6.50 12.93
CA ALA A 26 -12.25 -6.39 11.53
C ALA A 26 -11.85 -4.93 11.22
N VAL A 27 -10.54 -4.65 11.24
CA VAL A 27 -9.99 -3.36 10.83
C VAL A 27 -10.10 -3.26 9.31
N ILE A 28 -11.26 -2.81 8.84
CA ILE A 28 -11.47 -2.48 7.44
C ILE A 28 -10.41 -1.43 7.06
N PRO A 29 -9.51 -1.71 6.10
CA PRO A 29 -8.53 -0.72 5.68
C PRO A 29 -9.27 0.39 4.94
N VAL A 30 -9.37 1.57 5.56
CA VAL A 30 -9.97 2.76 4.96
C VAL A 30 -9.08 3.25 3.82
N GLY A 31 -9.29 2.66 2.65
CA GLY A 31 -8.65 3.05 1.41
C GLY A 31 -9.00 4.50 1.07
N LYS A 32 -7.99 5.31 0.77
CA LYS A 32 -8.17 6.71 0.39
C LYS A 32 -8.77 6.82 -1.02
N PHE A 33 -10.09 6.70 -1.12
CA PHE A 33 -10.81 7.06 -2.34
C PHE A 33 -10.94 8.59 -2.42
N ILE A 34 -9.89 9.23 -2.95
CA ILE A 34 -9.89 10.67 -3.28
C ILE A 34 -9.99 10.78 -4.81
N PRO A 35 -11.20 10.97 -5.37
CA PRO A 35 -11.37 11.16 -6.80
C PRO A 35 -10.84 12.53 -7.22
N ARG A 36 -9.56 12.60 -7.62
CA ARG A 36 -9.02 13.74 -8.38
C ARG A 36 -9.49 13.64 -9.83
N GLY A 37 -10.69 14.14 -10.09
CA GLY A 37 -11.28 14.24 -11.44
C GLY A 37 -11.77 15.65 -11.72
N LEU A 38 -10.95 16.47 -12.38
CA LEU A 38 -11.37 17.76 -12.93
C LEU A 38 -12.11 17.51 -14.25
N ALA A 39 -13.43 17.32 -14.17
CA ALA A 39 -14.30 17.21 -15.34
C ALA A 39 -14.64 18.62 -15.86
N THR A 40 -13.81 19.16 -16.76
CA THR A 40 -14.16 20.37 -17.52
C THR A 40 -15.28 20.04 -18.50
N THR A 41 -16.52 20.47 -18.18
CA THR A 41 -17.69 20.26 -19.04
C THR A 41 -17.55 21.04 -20.35
N THR A 42 -17.34 20.34 -21.46
CA THR A 42 -17.39 20.91 -22.81
C THR A 42 -18.80 21.37 -23.15
N ALA A 43 -19.03 22.69 -23.15
CA ALA A 43 -20.28 23.26 -23.64
C ALA A 43 -20.41 23.07 -25.16
N PRO A 44 -21.63 22.83 -25.70
CA PRO A 44 -21.81 22.46 -27.10
C PRO A 44 -21.60 23.62 -28.08
N LYS A 45 -21.06 23.26 -29.24
CA LYS A 45 -20.73 24.14 -30.37
C LYS A 45 -22.01 24.66 -31.06
N LYS A 46 -22.26 25.97 -31.04
CA LYS A 46 -23.30 26.63 -31.85
C LYS A 46 -22.64 27.53 -32.91
N ALA A 47 -23.20 27.56 -34.11
CA ALA A 47 -22.65 28.26 -35.29
C ALA A 47 -23.29 29.64 -35.52
N ALA A 48 -22.89 30.29 -36.62
CA ALA A 48 -23.12 31.70 -37.01
C ALA A 48 -22.18 32.71 -36.31
N SER A 49 -21.70 33.76 -36.98
CA SER A 49 -21.70 34.09 -38.43
C SER A 49 -20.55 35.07 -38.76
N SER A 50 -20.19 35.19 -40.03
CA SER A 50 -19.04 35.99 -40.49
C SER A 50 -19.38 37.41 -40.93
N SER A 51 -18.96 38.42 -40.17
CA SER A 51 -18.75 39.82 -40.58
C SER A 51 -18.06 40.59 -39.43
N ALA A 52 -17.48 41.79 -39.58
CA ALA A 52 -16.65 42.41 -40.63
C ALA A 52 -16.13 43.77 -40.06
N VAL A 53 -15.27 44.50 -40.79
CA VAL A 53 -15.01 45.96 -40.64
C VAL A 53 -14.25 46.47 -39.37
N SER A 54 -12.92 46.53 -39.50
CA SER A 54 -12.08 47.75 -39.45
C SER A 54 -12.23 48.86 -38.38
N LYS A 55 -11.15 49.11 -37.61
CA LYS A 55 -10.29 50.34 -37.59
C LYS A 55 -9.15 50.18 -36.54
N LYS A 56 -7.87 50.47 -36.84
CA LYS A 56 -7.15 51.79 -36.82
C LYS A 56 -7.08 52.41 -35.40
N THR A 57 -5.95 52.91 -34.87
CA THR A 57 -4.81 53.55 -35.56
C THR A 57 -3.44 53.39 -34.85
N THR A 58 -2.38 53.41 -35.66
CA THR A 58 -0.94 53.48 -35.38
C THR A 58 -0.48 54.73 -34.61
N ILE A 59 0.67 54.66 -33.92
CA ILE A 59 1.75 55.67 -34.03
C ILE A 59 3.11 54.98 -33.78
N THR A 60 4.17 55.44 -34.46
CA THR A 60 5.51 54.85 -34.48
C THR A 60 6.60 55.91 -34.31
N THR A 61 7.79 55.46 -33.88
CA THR A 61 9.19 55.85 -34.24
C THR A 61 10.09 55.58 -33.02
N LYS A 62 11.41 55.36 -33.10
CA LYS A 62 12.47 55.71 -34.09
C LYS A 62 13.55 54.60 -33.98
N ALA A 63 13.94 53.81 -34.99
CA ALA A 63 14.47 54.09 -36.34
C ALA A 63 16.00 54.39 -36.40
N ALA A 64 16.81 53.35 -36.61
CA ALA A 64 18.17 53.35 -37.20
C ALA A 64 18.54 51.91 -37.63
N LYS A 65 19.20 51.68 -38.80
CA LYS A 65 19.52 50.31 -39.30
C LYS A 65 20.57 50.26 -40.42
N ALA A 66 21.49 49.27 -40.34
CA ALA A 66 22.30 48.69 -41.45
C ALA A 66 23.36 49.63 -42.13
N PRO A 67 24.23 49.18 -43.07
CA PRO A 67 24.36 47.83 -43.70
C PRO A 67 25.80 47.23 -44.00
N VAL A 68 25.91 45.88 -44.08
CA VAL A 68 26.70 45.07 -45.08
C VAL A 68 28.28 45.21 -45.07
N LYS A 69 29.21 44.38 -45.62
CA LYS A 69 29.31 43.14 -46.47
C LYS A 69 30.46 42.19 -45.95
N PRO A 70 30.65 40.93 -46.44
CA PRO A 70 31.73 40.01 -46.02
C PRO A 70 32.69 39.50 -47.13
N THR A 71 33.86 38.94 -46.75
CA THR A 71 34.77 37.96 -47.46
C THR A 71 36.02 37.65 -46.58
N ALA A 72 36.95 36.70 -46.84
CA ALA A 72 36.90 35.27 -47.29
C ALA A 72 38.33 34.62 -47.29
N ALA A 73 38.44 33.30 -46.99
CA ALA A 73 39.57 32.37 -47.34
C ALA A 73 41.02 32.66 -46.81
N SER A 74 42.04 31.79 -46.93
CA SER A 74 42.17 30.32 -46.66
C SER A 74 43.67 29.87 -46.56
N THR A 75 43.90 28.57 -46.24
CA THR A 75 45.07 27.73 -46.64
C THR A 75 46.52 28.00 -46.15
N THR A 76 46.93 27.27 -45.11
CA THR A 76 48.09 26.33 -45.02
C THR A 76 49.43 26.57 -45.78
N LYS A 77 50.56 26.37 -45.06
CA LYS A 77 51.79 25.71 -45.57
C LYS A 77 52.48 24.85 -44.48
N LYS A 78 53.50 24.07 -44.84
CA LYS A 78 53.90 22.79 -44.18
C LYS A 78 55.42 22.53 -44.25
N ALA A 79 56.08 22.19 -43.13
CA ALA A 79 57.43 21.62 -43.08
C ALA A 79 57.74 20.91 -41.72
N ALA A 80 58.67 19.95 -41.74
CA ALA A 80 59.29 19.17 -40.64
C ALA A 80 60.54 18.45 -41.23
N PRO A 81 61.36 17.62 -40.52
CA PRO A 81 61.37 17.25 -39.09
C PRO A 81 62.79 17.33 -38.43
N VAL A 82 62.95 16.82 -37.20
CA VAL A 82 64.02 15.91 -36.67
C VAL A 82 63.83 15.74 -35.14
N ALA A 83 64.30 14.64 -34.54
CA ALA A 83 64.05 14.25 -33.13
C ALA A 83 65.37 14.01 -32.34
N PRO A 84 65.35 13.74 -31.01
CA PRO A 84 65.11 12.36 -30.56
C PRO A 84 64.38 12.13 -29.20
N LYS A 85 63.76 10.94 -29.13
CA LYS A 85 63.40 10.07 -27.97
C LYS A 85 63.67 10.52 -26.51
N VAL A 86 62.63 10.44 -25.67
CA VAL A 86 62.66 9.77 -24.34
C VAL A 86 61.43 8.84 -24.24
N ALA A 87 61.45 7.84 -23.35
CA ALA A 87 60.53 6.71 -23.32
C ALA A 87 59.21 6.93 -22.55
N VAL A 88 58.34 5.92 -22.59
CA VAL A 88 56.98 5.89 -22.01
C VAL A 88 57.00 5.50 -20.54
N GLU A 89 56.24 6.22 -19.72
CA GLU A 89 55.54 5.63 -18.57
C GLU A 89 54.02 5.74 -18.79
N PRO A 90 53.22 4.72 -18.40
CA PRO A 90 51.80 4.68 -18.70
C PRO A 90 51.02 5.61 -17.77
N THR A 91 50.20 6.49 -18.35
CA THR A 91 49.26 7.32 -17.58
C THR A 91 48.34 6.44 -16.73
N GLU A 92 48.23 6.75 -15.44
CA GLU A 92 47.32 6.06 -14.54
C GLU A 92 45.90 6.08 -15.13
N LYS A 93 45.30 4.89 -15.25
CA LYS A 93 43.94 4.73 -15.77
C LYS A 93 42.97 5.33 -14.76
N SER A 94 42.68 6.62 -14.91
CA SER A 94 41.74 7.37 -14.09
C SER A 94 40.49 6.52 -13.87
N SER A 95 40.23 6.19 -12.60
CA SER A 95 39.35 5.06 -12.30
C SER A 95 37.97 5.31 -12.88
N LYS A 96 37.62 4.55 -13.94
CA LYS A 96 36.26 4.46 -14.44
C LYS A 96 35.44 3.76 -13.36
N LYS A 97 35.01 4.55 -12.36
CA LYS A 97 33.82 4.27 -11.56
C LYS A 97 32.71 4.06 -12.56
N SER A 98 32.47 2.80 -12.91
CA SER A 98 31.37 2.41 -13.76
C SER A 98 30.12 2.99 -13.13
N LYS A 99 29.48 3.94 -13.83
CA LYS A 99 28.12 4.32 -13.49
C LYS A 99 27.32 3.05 -13.65
N LYS A 100 27.04 2.34 -12.54
CA LYS A 100 26.09 1.23 -12.53
C LYS A 100 24.88 1.70 -13.31
N THR A 101 24.53 0.97 -14.35
CA THR A 101 23.42 1.30 -15.23
C THR A 101 22.18 1.47 -14.36
N GLU A 102 21.27 2.37 -14.70
CA GLU A 102 20.16 2.68 -13.78
C GLU A 102 19.34 1.42 -13.44
N GLU A 103 19.24 0.48 -14.38
CA GLU A 103 18.71 -0.87 -14.14
C GLU A 103 19.45 -1.68 -13.08
N GLU A 104 20.79 -1.61 -13.00
CA GLU A 104 21.59 -2.35 -12.02
C GLU A 104 21.33 -1.83 -10.62
N LYS A 105 21.27 -0.50 -10.45
CA LYS A 105 20.83 0.13 -9.21
C LYS A 105 19.41 -0.29 -8.85
N GLN A 106 18.49 -0.33 -9.82
CA GLN A 106 17.12 -0.79 -9.59
C GLN A 106 17.07 -2.27 -9.16
N LYS A 107 17.88 -3.15 -9.77
CA LYS A 107 18.01 -4.56 -9.39
C LYS A 107 18.59 -4.72 -7.98
N GLU A 108 19.58 -3.92 -7.59
CA GLU A 108 20.17 -3.88 -6.25
C GLU A 108 19.20 -3.32 -5.19
N ASN A 109 18.50 -2.22 -5.52
CA ASN A 109 17.42 -1.67 -4.69
C ASN A 109 16.32 -2.71 -4.47
N ILE A 110 15.88 -3.41 -5.51
CA ILE A 110 14.89 -4.49 -5.40
C ILE A 110 15.38 -5.62 -4.50
N LYS A 111 16.64 -6.07 -4.65
CA LYS A 111 17.23 -7.09 -3.76
C LYS A 111 17.23 -6.64 -2.29
N SER A 112 17.77 -5.46 -1.98
CA SER A 112 17.79 -4.94 -0.61
C SER A 112 16.40 -4.66 -0.02
N LEU A 113 15.39 -4.40 -0.86
CA LEU A 113 13.99 -4.31 -0.45
C LEU A 113 13.34 -5.68 -0.24
N LEU A 114 13.75 -6.72 -0.95
CA LEU A 114 13.32 -8.11 -0.71
C LEU A 114 13.96 -8.67 0.58
N GLU A 115 15.26 -8.45 0.78
CA GLU A 115 15.99 -8.81 2.01
C GLU A 115 15.38 -8.16 3.26
N LYS A 116 14.94 -6.89 3.16
CA LYS A 116 14.22 -6.19 4.24
C LYS A 116 12.75 -6.56 4.35
N ALA A 117 12.15 -7.15 3.32
CA ALA A 117 10.75 -7.53 3.29
C ALA A 117 10.57 -8.92 3.91
N LEU A 118 10.60 -8.99 5.26
CA LEU A 118 10.24 -10.19 6.02
C LEU A 118 9.02 -10.88 5.39
N ASP A 119 9.16 -12.20 5.13
CA ASP A 119 8.08 -13.01 4.57
C ASP A 119 7.32 -13.74 5.69
N PRO A 120 6.07 -13.36 5.97
CA PRO A 120 5.26 -14.00 7.01
C PRO A 120 4.77 -15.39 6.55
N PRO A 121 4.45 -16.30 7.49
CA PRO A 121 3.78 -17.55 7.15
C PRO A 121 2.44 -17.29 6.45
N PRO A 122 2.03 -18.15 5.50
CA PRO A 122 0.84 -17.91 4.69
C PRO A 122 -0.44 -18.02 5.53
N LEU A 123 -1.18 -16.90 5.62
CA LEU A 123 -2.50 -16.88 6.25
C LEU A 123 -3.49 -17.76 5.46
N SER A 124 -4.21 -18.61 6.19
CA SER A 124 -5.28 -19.44 5.64
C SER A 124 -6.61 -18.67 5.58
N THR A 125 -7.48 -19.04 4.64
CA THR A 125 -8.80 -18.45 4.44
C THR A 125 -9.88 -19.18 5.24
N LYS A 126 -10.85 -18.42 5.76
CA LYS A 126 -12.09 -18.93 6.37
C LYS A 126 -13.19 -19.22 5.35
N SER A 127 -12.97 -18.96 4.06
CA SER A 127 -13.99 -19.16 3.03
C SER A 127 -14.15 -20.65 2.67
N ILE A 128 -15.29 -21.21 3.04
CA ILE A 128 -15.72 -22.60 2.74
C ILE A 128 -15.62 -22.88 1.23
N TRP A 129 -16.08 -21.95 0.38
CA TRP A 129 -15.97 -22.02 -1.08
C TRP A 129 -14.52 -22.15 -1.59
N ILE A 130 -13.56 -21.45 -0.98
CA ILE A 130 -12.14 -21.58 -1.38
C ILE A 130 -11.56 -22.94 -0.94
N TRP A 131 -12.06 -23.53 0.15
CA TRP A 131 -11.67 -24.89 0.54
C TRP A 131 -12.29 -25.97 -0.37
N PHE A 132 -13.56 -25.83 -0.73
CA PHE A 132 -14.18 -26.64 -1.78
C PHE A 132 -13.41 -26.55 -3.11
N LEU A 133 -13.06 -25.34 -3.55
CA LEU A 133 -12.25 -25.14 -4.76
C LEU A 133 -10.85 -25.77 -4.65
N LYS A 134 -10.17 -25.67 -3.49
CA LYS A 134 -8.88 -26.36 -3.28
C LYS A 134 -9.02 -27.87 -3.48
N ASP A 135 -10.02 -28.48 -2.86
CA ASP A 135 -10.22 -29.93 -2.93
C ASP A 135 -10.57 -30.36 -4.36
N LYS A 136 -11.35 -29.56 -5.11
CA LYS A 136 -11.58 -29.78 -6.55
C LYS A 136 -10.30 -29.62 -7.39
N PHE A 137 -9.47 -28.62 -7.13
CA PHE A 137 -8.19 -28.44 -7.84
C PHE A 137 -7.18 -29.55 -7.52
N GLU A 138 -7.22 -30.13 -6.32
CA GLU A 138 -6.41 -31.30 -5.94
C GLU A 138 -6.72 -32.47 -6.89
N SER A 139 -8.00 -32.78 -7.13
CA SER A 139 -8.45 -33.79 -8.09
C SER A 139 -8.10 -33.49 -9.56
N CYS A 140 -7.71 -32.26 -9.90
CA CYS A 140 -7.26 -31.87 -11.25
C CYS A 140 -5.73 -31.86 -11.41
N LYS A 141 -4.95 -32.13 -10.36
CA LYS A 141 -3.48 -32.20 -10.45
C LYS A 141 -3.04 -33.38 -11.29
N GLY A 142 -2.43 -33.10 -12.43
CA GLY A 142 -1.92 -34.10 -13.38
C GLY A 142 -2.28 -33.80 -14.84
N THR A 143 -3.33 -33.01 -15.07
CA THR A 143 -3.80 -32.63 -16.43
C THR A 143 -2.85 -31.73 -17.22
N GLY A 144 -1.82 -31.14 -16.57
CA GLY A 144 -0.93 -30.15 -17.17
C GLY A 144 -1.57 -28.77 -17.45
N GLU A 145 -2.89 -28.65 -17.30
CA GLU A 145 -3.63 -27.42 -17.58
C GLU A 145 -3.35 -26.32 -16.55
N ASN A 146 -3.39 -25.07 -16.99
CA ASN A 146 -3.29 -23.93 -16.06
C ASN A 146 -4.57 -23.80 -15.22
N VAL A 147 -4.40 -23.52 -13.92
CA VAL A 147 -5.49 -23.28 -12.96
C VAL A 147 -6.54 -22.29 -13.48
N ALA A 148 -6.13 -21.24 -14.20
CA ALA A 148 -7.05 -20.26 -14.78
C ALA A 148 -7.87 -20.80 -15.97
N THR A 149 -7.38 -21.82 -16.68
CA THR A 149 -8.10 -22.51 -17.75
C THR A 149 -9.13 -23.48 -17.16
N ILE A 150 -8.71 -24.31 -16.20
CA ILE A 150 -9.58 -25.22 -15.46
C ILE A 150 -10.74 -24.43 -14.82
N LEU A 151 -10.44 -23.31 -14.13
CA LEU A 151 -11.46 -22.48 -13.51
C LEU A 151 -12.44 -21.89 -14.55
N LYS A 152 -11.97 -21.43 -15.71
CA LYS A 152 -12.85 -20.92 -16.78
C LYS A 152 -13.79 -21.99 -17.33
N ARG A 153 -13.36 -23.26 -17.38
CA ARG A 153 -14.20 -24.39 -17.82
C ARG A 153 -15.20 -24.80 -16.74
N GLU A 154 -14.72 -25.11 -15.53
CA GLU A 154 -15.52 -25.78 -14.50
C GLU A 154 -16.28 -24.86 -13.54
N HIS A 155 -15.99 -23.56 -13.48
CA HIS A 155 -16.58 -22.68 -12.45
C HIS A 155 -18.12 -22.71 -12.41
N LYS A 156 -18.81 -22.87 -13.55
CA LYS A 156 -20.28 -23.01 -13.56
C LYS A 156 -20.74 -24.32 -12.90
N ASN A 157 -20.04 -25.42 -13.17
CA ASN A 157 -20.32 -26.75 -12.62
C ASN A 157 -20.09 -26.72 -11.11
N TRP A 158 -18.90 -26.29 -10.69
CA TRP A 158 -18.50 -26.18 -9.29
C TRP A 158 -19.37 -25.24 -8.46
N VAL A 159 -19.85 -24.11 -9.01
CA VAL A 159 -20.80 -23.23 -8.32
C VAL A 159 -22.17 -23.89 -8.12
N ASN A 160 -22.62 -24.72 -9.06
CA ASN A 160 -23.88 -25.45 -8.92
C ASN A 160 -23.75 -26.63 -7.93
N GLU A 161 -22.64 -27.38 -8.00
CA GLU A 161 -22.31 -28.41 -7.02
C GLU A 161 -22.27 -27.84 -5.59
N TYR A 162 -21.57 -26.71 -5.37
CA TYR A 162 -21.44 -26.10 -4.05
C TYR A 162 -22.78 -25.64 -3.46
N LYS A 163 -23.72 -25.18 -4.30
CA LYS A 163 -25.10 -24.85 -3.86
C LYS A 163 -25.91 -26.08 -3.45
N ASN A 164 -25.54 -27.25 -3.97
CA ASN A 164 -26.25 -28.51 -3.80
C ASN A 164 -25.52 -29.49 -2.86
N LEU A 165 -24.46 -29.04 -2.16
CA LEU A 165 -23.74 -29.83 -1.15
C LEU A 165 -24.66 -30.23 0.00
N ALA A 166 -24.43 -31.41 0.57
CA ALA A 166 -25.16 -31.83 1.76
C ALA A 166 -24.76 -30.94 2.96
N PRO A 167 -25.68 -30.71 3.93
CA PRO A 167 -25.35 -29.94 5.14
C PRO A 167 -24.14 -30.49 5.92
N ALA A 168 -23.94 -31.81 5.90
CA ALA A 168 -22.79 -32.48 6.52
C ALA A 168 -21.46 -32.10 5.83
N ASP A 169 -21.43 -32.06 4.49
CA ASP A 169 -20.23 -31.67 3.73
C ASP A 169 -19.86 -30.20 3.97
N LEU A 170 -20.88 -29.34 4.03
CA LEU A 170 -20.71 -27.91 4.36
C LEU A 170 -20.15 -27.73 5.78
N GLN A 171 -20.63 -28.50 6.77
CA GLN A 171 -20.09 -28.50 8.13
C GLN A 171 -18.65 -29.03 8.17
N ALA A 172 -18.33 -30.10 7.44
CA ALA A 172 -16.97 -30.63 7.36
C ALA A 172 -15.99 -29.63 6.72
N LEU A 173 -16.39 -28.98 5.62
CA LEU A 173 -15.63 -27.91 4.98
C LEU A 173 -15.49 -26.67 5.87
N GLN A 174 -16.51 -26.32 6.66
CA GLN A 174 -16.43 -25.25 7.64
C GLN A 174 -15.44 -25.58 8.76
N ALA A 175 -15.53 -26.75 9.38
CA ALA A 175 -14.60 -27.18 10.43
C ALA A 175 -13.14 -27.21 9.93
N LYS A 176 -12.92 -27.72 8.70
CA LYS A 176 -11.62 -27.69 8.00
C LYS A 176 -11.14 -26.26 7.77
N ALA A 177 -12.01 -25.34 7.34
CA ALA A 177 -11.67 -23.94 7.14
C ALA A 177 -11.33 -23.21 8.46
N GLU A 178 -12.10 -23.46 9.51
CA GLU A 178 -11.90 -22.88 10.83
C GLU A 178 -10.59 -23.36 11.45
N MET A 179 -10.37 -24.68 11.56
CA MET A 179 -9.14 -25.29 12.08
C MET A 179 -7.91 -24.76 11.34
N MET A 180 -7.90 -24.81 10.00
CA MET A 180 -6.75 -24.35 9.21
C MET A 180 -6.55 -22.83 9.30
N SER A 181 -7.60 -22.05 9.57
CA SER A 181 -7.49 -20.61 9.82
C SER A 181 -6.98 -20.27 11.22
N GLY A 182 -7.33 -21.07 12.23
CA GLY A 182 -6.81 -20.97 13.60
C GLY A 182 -5.32 -21.24 13.60
N ASN A 183 -4.92 -22.43 13.15
CA ASN A 183 -3.51 -22.87 13.12
C ASN A 183 -2.62 -21.89 12.34
N ALA A 184 -3.07 -21.38 11.19
CA ALA A 184 -2.33 -20.38 10.42
C ALA A 184 -2.29 -19.00 11.10
N GLY A 185 -3.37 -18.61 11.79
CA GLY A 185 -3.44 -17.38 12.58
C GLY A 185 -2.52 -17.41 13.81
N GLU A 186 -2.43 -18.55 14.50
CA GLU A 186 -1.52 -18.77 15.63
C GLU A 186 -0.06 -18.82 15.18
N ALA A 187 0.25 -19.54 14.09
CA ALA A 187 1.59 -19.55 13.50
C ALA A 187 2.03 -18.13 13.10
N PHE A 188 1.13 -17.35 12.48
CA PHE A 188 1.37 -15.94 12.16
C PHE A 188 1.55 -15.07 13.40
N ALA A 189 0.67 -15.20 14.42
CA ALA A 189 0.77 -14.41 15.64
C ALA A 189 2.05 -14.72 16.44
N ASN A 190 2.49 -15.97 16.46
CA ASN A 190 3.74 -16.38 17.11
C ASN A 190 4.97 -15.92 16.32
N TRP A 191 4.92 -15.95 14.98
CA TRP A 191 5.94 -15.33 14.12
C TRP A 191 6.03 -13.80 14.34
N VAL A 192 4.89 -13.09 14.41
CA VAL A 192 4.88 -11.64 14.71
C VAL A 192 5.52 -11.32 16.07
N LYS A 193 5.33 -12.18 17.09
CA LYS A 193 5.99 -12.02 18.41
C LYS A 193 7.51 -12.23 18.37
N GLN A 194 8.03 -13.01 17.41
CA GLN A 194 9.47 -13.27 17.26
C GLN A 194 10.22 -12.05 16.71
N HIS A 195 9.55 -11.17 15.95
CA HIS A 195 10.13 -9.94 15.40
C HIS A 195 9.76 -8.71 16.25
N SER A 196 10.65 -7.73 16.33
CA SER A 196 10.36 -6.44 16.97
C SER A 196 9.36 -5.61 16.16
N PRO A 197 8.62 -4.68 16.79
CA PRO A 197 7.80 -3.71 16.06
C PRO A 197 8.63 -2.85 15.09
N ALA A 198 9.87 -2.54 15.41
CA ALA A 198 10.77 -1.78 14.53
C ALA A 198 11.07 -2.53 13.21
N GLU A 199 11.39 -3.83 13.29
CA GLU A 199 11.64 -4.69 12.13
C GLU A 199 10.39 -4.89 11.29
N ILE A 200 9.23 -5.15 11.91
CA ILE A 200 7.95 -5.25 11.18
C ILE A 200 7.59 -3.92 10.50
N ARG A 201 7.93 -2.76 11.09
CA ARG A 201 7.78 -1.45 10.42
C ARG A 201 8.68 -1.33 9.20
N GLN A 202 9.95 -1.70 9.32
CA GLN A 202 10.91 -1.69 8.21
C GLN A 202 10.47 -2.63 7.08
N ALA A 203 10.03 -3.84 7.42
CA ALA A 203 9.48 -4.80 6.46
C ALA A 203 8.21 -4.28 5.78
N ASN A 204 7.31 -3.63 6.52
CA ASN A 204 6.12 -3.01 5.94
C ASN A 204 6.43 -1.84 5.00
N LEU A 205 7.45 -1.04 5.30
CA LEU A 205 7.96 0.01 4.41
C LEU A 205 8.59 -0.58 3.15
N ALA A 206 9.41 -1.64 3.29
CA ALA A 206 10.03 -2.33 2.16
C ALA A 206 8.98 -3.00 1.25
N ARG A 207 8.03 -3.74 1.83
CA ARG A 207 6.89 -4.35 1.13
C ARG A 207 6.02 -3.29 0.44
N ALA A 208 5.85 -2.10 1.04
CA ALA A 208 5.18 -0.97 0.38
C ALA A 208 5.97 -0.40 -0.80
N ALA A 209 7.30 -0.27 -0.68
CA ALA A 209 8.16 0.15 -1.79
C ALA A 209 8.13 -0.85 -2.95
N LEU A 210 8.17 -2.17 -2.68
CA LEU A 210 8.02 -3.22 -3.70
C LEU A 210 6.67 -3.16 -4.42
N ARG A 211 5.56 -2.94 -3.70
CA ARG A 211 4.24 -2.69 -4.31
C ARG A 211 4.26 -1.45 -5.21
N ASN A 212 4.90 -0.36 -4.78
CA ASN A 212 4.98 0.89 -5.52
C ASN A 212 5.88 0.81 -6.76
N ILE A 213 6.95 0.01 -6.71
CA ILE A 213 7.80 -0.30 -7.88
C ILE A 213 6.96 -1.09 -8.89
N LYS A 214 6.36 -2.23 -8.46
CA LYS A 214 5.50 -3.08 -9.30
C LYS A 214 4.39 -2.28 -10.00
N ALA A 215 3.76 -1.33 -9.30
CA ALA A 215 2.66 -0.52 -9.82
C ALA A 215 3.09 0.66 -10.72
N LYS A 216 4.39 0.80 -11.02
CA LYS A 216 4.97 1.84 -11.89
C LYS A 216 5.89 1.28 -12.97
N SER A 217 6.05 -0.04 -13.02
CA SER A 217 7.06 -0.71 -13.86
C SER A 217 6.39 -1.62 -14.87
N ASP A 218 6.34 -1.17 -16.13
CA ASP A 218 5.88 -1.96 -17.27
C ASP A 218 7.06 -2.15 -18.25
N PRO A 219 7.57 -3.37 -18.46
CA PRO A 219 7.18 -4.63 -17.80
C PRO A 219 7.64 -4.73 -16.33
N VAL A 220 6.95 -5.55 -15.53
CA VAL A 220 7.29 -5.79 -14.12
C VAL A 220 8.65 -6.50 -13.99
N PRO A 221 9.58 -6.03 -13.13
CA PRO A 221 10.88 -6.65 -12.92
C PRO A 221 10.80 -8.13 -12.53
N ARG A 222 11.61 -8.96 -13.20
CA ARG A 222 11.74 -10.39 -12.90
C ARG A 222 12.13 -10.59 -11.43
N GLY A 223 11.29 -11.32 -10.69
CA GLY A 223 11.40 -11.53 -9.24
C GLY A 223 10.20 -11.01 -8.44
N LEU A 224 9.54 -9.93 -8.89
CA LEU A 224 8.38 -9.35 -8.19
C LEU A 224 7.09 -10.14 -8.45
N LYS A 225 6.90 -11.23 -7.69
CA LYS A 225 5.66 -12.04 -7.68
C LYS A 225 4.45 -11.17 -7.32
N SER A 226 3.38 -11.27 -8.11
CA SER A 226 2.37 -10.21 -8.24
C SER A 226 1.63 -9.82 -6.95
N ASN A 227 1.38 -10.75 -6.04
CA ASN A 227 0.53 -10.55 -4.86
C ASN A 227 1.27 -10.77 -3.52
N SER A 228 2.59 -10.99 -3.52
CA SER A 228 3.34 -11.43 -2.33
C SER A 228 3.45 -10.39 -1.20
N PHE A 229 3.38 -9.10 -1.53
CA PHE A 229 3.82 -8.01 -0.66
C PHE A 229 2.69 -7.30 0.09
N ALA A 230 1.69 -8.04 0.59
CA ALA A 230 0.70 -7.50 1.53
C ALA A 230 1.40 -6.95 2.79
N ALA A 231 0.79 -5.95 3.44
CA ALA A 231 1.29 -5.44 4.71
C ALA A 231 1.06 -6.48 5.82
N ILE A 232 2.06 -6.65 6.69
CA ILE A 232 2.02 -7.48 7.89
C ILE A 232 1.20 -6.71 8.94
N PRO A 233 0.02 -7.19 9.37
CA PRO A 233 -0.69 -6.61 10.51
C PRO A 233 0.04 -6.95 11.82
N ASP A 234 0.07 -5.99 12.73
CA ASP A 234 0.63 -6.13 14.08
C ASP A 234 -0.08 -5.11 14.99
N ASP A 235 -0.74 -5.60 16.04
CA ASP A 235 -1.56 -4.78 16.94
C ASP A 235 -0.72 -3.99 17.97
N ARG A 236 0.60 -4.23 18.04
CA ARG A 236 1.55 -3.48 18.89
C ARG A 236 1.76 -2.03 18.41
N PHE A 237 1.39 -1.70 17.17
CA PHE A 237 1.55 -0.36 16.63
C PHE A 237 0.50 0.62 17.17
N PRO A 238 0.90 1.79 17.74
CA PRO A 238 -0.06 2.79 18.17
C PRO A 238 -0.82 3.40 17.00
N LEU A 239 -2.11 3.64 17.22
CA LEU A 239 -2.95 4.38 16.29
C LEU A 239 -2.36 5.78 16.04
N ARG A 240 -2.17 6.11 14.75
CA ARG A 240 -1.64 7.41 14.30
C ARG A 240 -2.37 8.58 14.93
N ALA A 241 -1.59 9.61 15.26
CA ALA A 241 -2.09 10.86 15.80
C ALA A 241 -3.24 11.45 14.95
N ARG A 242 -4.28 11.94 15.64
CA ARG A 242 -5.49 12.50 15.02
C ARG A 242 -5.34 14.00 14.83
N SER A 243 -5.50 14.47 13.60
CA SER A 243 -5.56 15.90 13.29
C SER A 243 -6.81 16.56 13.87
N ALA A 244 -6.74 17.87 14.11
CA ALA A 244 -7.80 18.67 14.71
C ALA A 244 -9.19 18.47 14.05
N ASN A 245 -9.26 18.44 12.71
CA ASN A 245 -10.49 18.18 11.97
C ASN A 245 -11.08 16.78 12.26
N ILE A 246 -10.25 15.74 12.37
CA ILE A 246 -10.69 14.38 12.68
C ILE A 246 -11.22 14.27 14.12
N LEU A 247 -10.67 15.05 15.06
CA LEU A 247 -11.17 15.13 16.43
C LEU A 247 -12.54 15.83 16.52
N TYR A 248 -12.69 16.95 15.80
CA TYR A 248 -13.98 17.63 15.64
C TYR A 248 -15.04 16.74 15.00
N ILE A 249 -14.70 16.10 13.87
CA ILE A 249 -15.58 15.17 13.15
C ILE A 249 -15.97 14.01 14.08
N LYS A 250 -15.06 13.48 14.90
CA LYS A 250 -15.36 12.42 15.87
C LYS A 250 -16.41 12.87 16.91
N GLU A 251 -16.33 14.09 17.44
CA GLU A 251 -17.32 14.61 18.39
C GLU A 251 -18.70 14.76 17.72
N LYS A 252 -18.75 15.40 16.54
CA LYS A 252 -19.99 15.58 15.76
C LYS A 252 -20.60 14.26 15.25
N PHE A 253 -19.79 13.28 14.86
CA PHE A 253 -20.27 11.93 14.49
C PHE A 253 -20.88 11.17 15.66
N ALA A 254 -20.42 11.43 16.90
CA ALA A 254 -20.98 10.79 18.08
C ALA A 254 -22.41 11.31 18.36
N SER A 255 -22.65 12.61 18.18
CA SER A 255 -23.98 13.23 18.36
C SER A 255 -24.98 12.97 17.23
N LEU A 256 -24.54 12.51 16.05
CA LEU A 256 -25.43 12.23 14.92
C LEU A 256 -26.14 10.86 15.02
N PRO A 257 -27.44 10.76 14.66
CA PRO A 257 -28.15 9.49 14.47
C PRO A 257 -27.44 8.56 13.48
N LYS A 258 -27.57 7.23 13.66
CA LYS A 258 -26.82 6.25 12.86
C LYS A 258 -27.05 6.40 11.36
N GLU A 259 -28.30 6.56 10.90
CA GLU A 259 -28.62 6.73 9.47
C GLU A 259 -27.85 7.89 8.83
N LYS A 260 -27.77 9.05 9.52
CA LYS A 260 -27.20 10.29 8.96
C LYS A 260 -25.67 10.30 8.92
N ARG A 261 -24.98 9.29 9.46
CA ARG A 261 -23.51 9.24 9.54
C ARG A 261 -22.83 8.96 8.20
N ALA A 262 -23.51 8.32 7.25
CA ALA A 262 -22.94 8.07 5.92
C ALA A 262 -22.65 9.38 5.19
N ASP A 263 -23.66 10.25 5.10
CA ASP A 263 -23.63 11.46 4.27
C ASP A 263 -23.17 12.72 5.01
N ALA A 264 -23.01 12.66 6.34
CA ALA A 264 -22.58 13.82 7.14
C ALA A 264 -21.10 14.19 6.96
N LEU A 265 -20.22 13.29 6.48
CA LEU A 265 -18.78 13.56 6.43
C LEU A 265 -18.39 14.78 5.58
N PRO A 266 -18.92 14.98 4.36
CA PRO A 266 -18.63 16.18 3.56
C PRO A 266 -19.19 17.46 4.18
N ALA A 267 -20.35 17.39 4.86
CA ALA A 267 -20.95 18.52 5.55
C ALA A 267 -20.11 18.96 6.76
N LEU A 268 -19.71 18.02 7.62
CA LEU A 268 -18.87 18.30 8.79
C LEU A 268 -17.45 18.75 8.42
N MET A 269 -16.91 18.28 7.28
CA MET A 269 -15.66 18.82 6.72
C MET A 269 -15.81 20.29 6.31
N LYS A 270 -16.91 20.66 5.65
CA LYS A 270 -17.21 22.07 5.29
C LYS A 270 -17.42 22.93 6.52
N GLU A 271 -18.19 22.45 7.50
CA GLU A 271 -18.42 23.11 8.79
C GLU A 271 -17.08 23.40 9.49
N TYR A 272 -16.21 22.39 9.65
CA TYR A 272 -14.87 22.58 10.22
C TYR A 272 -14.02 23.59 9.44
N THR A 273 -14.09 23.63 8.11
CA THR A 273 -13.34 24.67 7.35
C THR A 273 -13.89 26.07 7.61
N ALA A 274 -15.21 26.24 7.75
CA ALA A 274 -15.88 27.53 7.97
C ALA A 274 -15.78 28.05 9.42
N LEU A 275 -15.58 27.18 10.43
CA LEU A 275 -15.41 27.57 11.84
C LEU A 275 -14.36 28.70 12.02
N PRO A 276 -14.54 29.65 12.95
CA PRO A 276 -13.51 30.64 13.26
C PRO A 276 -12.28 29.97 13.89
N GLU A 277 -11.14 30.65 13.82
CA GLU A 277 -9.87 30.12 14.33
C GLU A 277 -9.90 29.92 15.85
N SER A 278 -10.62 30.76 16.60
CA SER A 278 -10.86 30.60 18.04
C SER A 278 -11.47 29.23 18.40
N GLU A 279 -12.54 28.81 17.73
CA GLU A 279 -13.16 27.50 17.95
C GLU A 279 -12.26 26.33 17.51
N LYS A 280 -11.43 26.55 16.49
CA LYS A 280 -10.41 25.58 16.04
C LYS A 280 -9.32 25.36 17.11
N GLN A 281 -9.08 26.29 18.04
CA GLN A 281 -8.06 26.13 19.09
C GLN A 281 -8.34 24.94 20.02
N LYS A 282 -9.60 24.65 20.40
CA LYS A 282 -10.01 23.42 21.14
C LYS A 282 -9.39 22.18 20.47
N TRP A 283 -9.52 22.11 19.15
CA TRP A 283 -9.14 20.96 18.34
C TRP A 283 -7.65 20.90 18.04
N LYS A 284 -7.01 22.06 17.83
CA LYS A 284 -5.55 22.15 17.69
C LYS A 284 -4.86 21.69 18.98
N ALA A 285 -5.28 22.19 20.15
CA ALA A 285 -4.75 21.78 21.45
C ALA A 285 -4.94 20.28 21.73
N LEU A 286 -6.12 19.72 21.42
CA LEU A 286 -6.35 18.27 21.54
C LEU A 286 -5.49 17.46 20.54
N SER A 287 -5.29 17.94 19.31
CA SER A 287 -4.42 17.25 18.34
C SER A 287 -2.93 17.28 18.72
N ALA A 288 -2.46 18.36 19.36
CA ALA A 288 -1.12 18.43 19.93
C ALA A 288 -0.93 17.39 21.05
N LYS A 289 -1.93 17.23 21.94
CA LYS A 289 -1.93 16.17 22.97
C LYS A 289 -1.98 14.76 22.35
N ASP A 290 -2.74 14.56 21.27
CA ASP A 290 -2.82 13.28 20.54
C ASP A 290 -1.50 12.93 19.81
N LEU A 291 -0.78 13.94 19.31
CA LEU A 291 0.58 13.83 18.75
C LEU A 291 1.61 13.43 19.83
N VAL A 292 1.61 14.09 21.00
CA VAL A 292 2.51 13.73 22.12
C VAL A 292 2.25 12.29 22.58
N ARG A 293 0.99 11.86 22.73
CA ARG A 293 0.66 10.46 23.02
C ARG A 293 1.25 9.52 21.97
N TYR A 294 1.03 9.80 20.69
CA TYR A 294 1.53 8.96 19.59
C TYR A 294 3.07 8.90 19.56
N HIS A 295 3.77 10.01 19.82
CA HIS A 295 5.24 10.05 19.85
C HIS A 295 5.81 9.29 21.06
N ASN A 296 5.17 9.35 22.23
CA ASN A 296 5.57 8.54 23.38
C ASN A 296 5.35 7.05 23.08
N GLN A 297 4.15 6.68 22.62
CA GLN A 297 3.81 5.29 22.27
C GLN A 297 4.69 4.69 21.15
N LEU A 298 5.28 5.51 20.28
CA LEU A 298 6.29 5.05 19.31
C LEU A 298 7.64 4.77 19.99
N LYS A 299 8.10 5.66 20.88
CA LYS A 299 9.33 5.45 21.66
C LYS A 299 9.23 4.21 22.55
N ASP A 300 8.08 3.99 23.16
CA ASP A 300 7.79 2.83 24.03
C ASP A 300 7.97 1.48 23.29
N ILE A 301 7.76 1.45 21.96
CA ILE A 301 7.98 0.28 21.10
C ILE A 301 9.30 0.31 20.33
N GLY A 302 10.24 1.17 20.71
CA GLY A 302 11.58 1.28 20.11
C GLY A 302 11.61 1.91 18.72
N ILE A 303 10.62 2.75 18.39
CA ILE A 303 10.50 3.39 17.06
C ILE A 303 10.62 4.91 17.19
N GLU A 304 11.56 5.50 16.46
CA GLU A 304 11.69 6.94 16.41
C GLU A 304 10.42 7.60 15.82
N PRO A 305 9.87 8.66 16.46
CA PRO A 305 8.78 9.41 15.89
C PRO A 305 9.23 10.07 14.56
N PRO A 306 8.32 10.21 13.58
CA PRO A 306 8.67 10.91 12.34
C PRO A 306 9.08 12.34 12.67
N SER A 307 10.25 12.77 12.18
CA SER A 307 10.72 14.14 12.40
C SER A 307 9.69 15.15 11.86
N THR A 308 9.05 15.88 12.78
CA THR A 308 8.24 17.05 12.45
C THR A 308 9.17 18.20 12.11
N SER A 309 9.64 18.23 10.86
CA SER A 309 10.03 19.48 10.22
C SER A 309 8.83 20.43 10.27
N ALA A 310 8.96 21.50 11.05
CA ALA A 310 7.98 22.59 11.14
C ALA A 310 7.98 23.43 9.85
#